data_AF-A0A1Q9UNZ2-F1
#
_entry.id   AF-A0A1Q9UNZ2-F1
#
_cell.length_a   1.000
_cell.length_b   1.000
_cell.length_c   1.000
_cell.angle_alpha   90.00
_cell.angle_beta   90.00
_cell.angle_gamma   90.00
#
_symmetry.space_group_name_H-M   'P 1'
#
loop_
_entity.id
_entity.type
_entity.pdbx_description
1 polymer ?
#
loop_
_entity_poly.entity_id
_entity_poly.type
_entity_poly.pdbx_seq_one_letter_code
_entity_poly.pdbx_strand_id
1 'polypeptide(L)'
;MTRTIVVAAVAGLVMLAGCDSSTEPAAPPTSEDALTTPTEEPSEDTEVTSEPAETSEEATSEEPDADRPPEMPAVAAEQTEEGAEAFAEHYISTLNWAYMTGDTTASQTLSDSECESCAGLIAEAAEYQTEGDYVRTERTSALLSSDGARVEVTIEQLSGAGAGEAEIVVRLRPSEEAWLVDEITIVE
;
A
#
# COMPACT_ATOMS: atom_id res chain seq x y z
N MET A 1 34.92 -35.68 24.91
CA MET A 1 35.69 -36.05 23.70
C MET A 1 35.38 -35.00 22.64
N THR A 2 36.34 -34.11 22.43
CA THR A 2 36.29 -32.92 21.58
C THR A 2 36.36 -33.32 20.11
N ARG A 3 35.50 -32.76 19.25
CA ARG A 3 35.68 -32.80 17.80
C ARG A 3 35.62 -31.41 17.21
N THR A 4 36.59 -31.17 16.36
CA THR A 4 37.27 -29.92 16.05
C THR A 4 36.59 -29.18 14.90
N ILE A 5 36.51 -27.86 15.04
CA ILE A 5 36.13 -26.89 14.01
C ILE A 5 37.22 -26.84 12.92
N VAL A 6 36.83 -26.79 11.64
CA VAL A 6 37.68 -26.30 10.55
C VAL A 6 36.93 -25.21 9.81
N VAL A 7 37.33 -23.97 10.09
CA VAL A 7 37.06 -22.77 9.30
C VAL A 7 38.07 -22.72 8.16
N ALA A 8 37.62 -22.49 6.94
CA ALA A 8 38.48 -22.05 5.84
C ALA A 8 37.78 -20.92 5.08
N ALA A 9 38.21 -19.70 5.35
CA ALA A 9 37.96 -18.51 4.55
C ALA A 9 39.15 -18.30 3.58
N VAL A 10 38.89 -17.69 2.42
CA VAL A 10 39.54 -16.47 1.89
C VAL A 10 39.40 -16.40 0.35
N ALA A 11 38.59 -15.41 -0.06
CA ALA A 11 38.75 -14.38 -1.11
C ALA A 11 39.32 -14.69 -2.52
N GLY A 12 38.66 -14.11 -3.52
CA GLY A 12 39.20 -13.88 -4.86
C GLY A 12 38.29 -12.96 -5.71
N LEU A 13 38.45 -11.65 -5.52
CA LEU A 13 37.85 -10.54 -6.29
C LEU A 13 38.21 -10.60 -7.78
N VAL A 14 37.22 -10.54 -8.68
CA VAL A 14 37.41 -10.09 -10.07
C VAL A 14 36.11 -9.44 -10.56
N MET A 15 36.14 -8.16 -10.91
CA MET A 15 35.56 -7.57 -12.13
C MET A 15 35.72 -6.04 -12.09
N LEU A 16 36.60 -5.50 -12.92
CA LEU A 16 36.56 -4.12 -13.40
C LEU A 16 36.96 -4.14 -14.87
N ALA A 17 35.94 -4.14 -15.74
CA ALA A 17 36.07 -3.77 -17.14
C ALA A 17 35.18 -2.55 -17.35
N GLY A 18 35.82 -1.39 -17.56
CA GLY A 18 35.18 -0.15 -17.99
C GLY A 18 35.13 -0.03 -19.52
N CYS A 19 34.54 1.08 -19.96
CA CYS A 19 34.03 1.45 -21.29
C CYS A 19 32.55 1.06 -21.46
N ASP A 20 31.66 1.96 -21.88
CA ASP A 20 31.79 2.70 -23.13
C ASP A 20 30.82 3.91 -23.23
N SER A 21 31.28 4.95 -23.93
CA SER A 21 30.55 5.89 -24.81
C SER A 21 29.37 6.74 -24.32
N SER A 22 29.69 8.03 -24.11
CA SER A 22 29.27 9.16 -24.97
C SER A 22 27.99 9.02 -25.82
N THR A 23 26.95 9.79 -25.48
CA THR A 23 26.15 10.51 -26.48
C THR A 23 25.42 11.71 -25.84
N GLU A 24 25.69 12.89 -26.37
CA GLU A 24 24.92 14.12 -26.19
C GLU A 24 24.34 14.41 -27.58
N PRO A 25 23.03 14.65 -27.71
CA PRO A 25 22.66 15.90 -28.37
C PRO A 25 21.42 16.60 -27.81
N ALA A 26 21.42 17.90 -28.10
CA ALA A 26 20.54 18.96 -27.67
C ALA A 26 19.08 18.94 -28.19
N ALA A 27 18.27 19.69 -27.44
CA ALA A 27 16.95 20.30 -27.64
C ALA A 27 16.76 21.12 -28.96
N PRO A 28 15.59 21.78 -29.24
CA PRO A 28 14.16 21.51 -29.01
C PRO A 28 13.29 21.80 -30.30
N PRO A 29 12.03 22.30 -30.25
CA PRO A 29 10.89 21.81 -31.05
C PRO A 29 10.73 22.48 -32.42
N THR A 30 9.92 21.89 -33.31
CA THR A 30 9.48 22.54 -34.56
C THR A 30 7.98 22.80 -34.56
N SER A 31 7.69 24.02 -34.98
CA SER A 31 6.48 24.84 -35.01
C SER A 31 5.30 24.43 -35.90
N GLU A 32 4.15 24.99 -35.50
CA GLU A 32 3.16 25.79 -36.27
C GLU A 32 2.10 25.19 -37.19
N ASP A 33 0.97 25.94 -37.13
CA ASP A 33 -0.18 26.10 -38.02
C ASP A 33 -1.32 25.07 -38.01
N ALA A 34 -2.60 25.41 -38.09
CA ALA A 34 -3.49 26.50 -37.66
C ALA A 34 -4.80 26.29 -38.47
N LEU A 35 -5.95 26.52 -37.80
CA LEU A 35 -7.27 26.87 -38.35
C LEU A 35 -7.95 25.80 -39.26
N THR A 36 -9.20 25.39 -39.01
CA THR A 36 -10.41 26.22 -39.18
C THR A 36 -11.61 25.73 -38.35
N THR A 37 -12.43 26.71 -37.95
CA THR A 37 -13.80 26.62 -37.38
C THR A 37 -14.82 26.18 -38.46
N PRO A 38 -16.00 25.61 -38.09
CA PRO A 38 -17.16 26.46 -37.77
C PRO A 38 -18.11 25.96 -36.64
N THR A 39 -18.84 26.97 -36.16
CA THR A 39 -19.93 27.05 -35.16
C THR A 39 -21.10 26.09 -35.41
N GLU A 40 -21.66 25.53 -34.33
CA GLU A 40 -23.11 25.36 -34.11
C GLU A 40 -23.38 25.30 -32.59
N GLU A 41 -24.12 26.29 -32.10
CA GLU A 41 -24.97 26.25 -30.89
C GLU A 41 -26.43 26.14 -31.38
N PRO A 42 -27.45 25.81 -30.56
CA PRO A 42 -27.46 25.40 -29.15
C PRO A 42 -28.29 24.13 -28.90
N SER A 43 -28.14 23.50 -27.73
CA SER A 43 -29.28 22.88 -27.05
C SER A 43 -29.07 22.99 -25.55
N GLU A 44 -29.93 23.80 -24.94
CA GLU A 44 -30.29 23.72 -23.53
C GLU A 44 -30.70 22.29 -23.19
N ASP A 45 -30.03 21.66 -22.23
CA ASP A 45 -30.65 20.66 -21.36
C ASP A 45 -29.93 20.73 -20.01
N THR A 46 -30.56 21.52 -19.14
CA THR A 46 -30.67 21.29 -17.70
C THR A 46 -29.39 20.84 -16.96
N GLU A 47 -28.66 21.85 -16.45
CA GLU A 47 -28.04 21.74 -15.13
C GLU A 47 -29.11 21.32 -14.10
N VAL A 48 -29.02 20.09 -13.62
CA VAL A 48 -29.20 19.82 -12.19
C VAL A 48 -28.09 18.86 -11.78
N THR A 49 -27.06 19.49 -11.23
CA THR A 49 -26.11 18.95 -10.26
C THR A 49 -26.64 17.70 -9.56
N SER A 50 -26.00 16.57 -9.85
CA SER A 50 -25.94 15.45 -8.93
C SER A 50 -24.49 15.41 -8.47
N GLU A 51 -24.14 16.36 -7.60
CA GLU A 51 -22.99 16.23 -6.71
C GLU A 51 -23.40 15.14 -5.70
N PRO A 52 -22.90 13.89 -5.79
CA PRO A 52 -22.86 13.08 -4.59
C PRO A 52 -22.08 13.91 -3.57
N ALA A 53 -22.67 14.10 -2.39
CA ALA A 53 -21.95 14.66 -1.27
C ALA A 53 -20.80 13.69 -0.97
N GLU A 54 -19.62 14.02 -1.47
CA GLU A 54 -18.33 13.47 -1.09
C GLU A 54 -18.16 13.80 0.41
N THR A 55 -18.79 12.99 1.25
CA THR A 55 -18.21 12.72 2.58
C THR A 55 -17.15 11.66 2.33
N SER A 56 -16.07 12.08 1.67
CA SER A 56 -14.77 11.48 1.94
C SER A 56 -14.45 11.87 3.37
N GLU A 57 -14.85 11.03 4.32
CA GLU A 57 -14.12 10.93 5.57
C GLU A 57 -12.70 10.54 5.15
N GLU A 58 -11.86 11.55 4.90
CA GLU A 58 -10.43 11.34 4.72
C GLU A 58 -9.97 10.50 5.92
N ALA A 59 -9.59 9.25 5.68
CA ALA A 59 -8.91 8.42 6.66
C ALA A 59 -7.48 8.96 6.80
N THR A 60 -7.36 10.19 7.32
CA THR A 60 -6.13 10.65 7.93
C THR A 60 -5.87 9.68 9.06
N SER A 61 -4.88 8.80 8.91
CA SER A 61 -4.46 7.89 9.97
C SER A 61 -3.93 8.72 11.14
N GLU A 62 -4.86 9.11 12.03
CA GLU A 62 -4.56 9.64 13.36
C GLU A 62 -3.79 8.57 14.16
N GLU A 63 -3.22 8.98 15.30
CA GLU A 63 -2.59 8.02 16.20
C GLU A 63 -3.61 6.94 16.55
N PRO A 64 -3.24 5.64 16.49
CA PRO A 64 -4.25 4.61 16.60
C PRO A 64 -4.89 4.64 18.00
N ASP A 65 -6.22 4.50 18.06
CA ASP A 65 -6.98 4.48 19.33
C ASP A 65 -6.91 3.09 19.96
N ALA A 66 -6.36 2.97 21.17
CA ALA A 66 -6.16 1.67 21.83
C ALA A 66 -7.43 1.08 22.46
N ASP A 67 -8.52 1.83 22.63
CA ASP A 67 -9.68 1.38 23.41
C ASP A 67 -10.50 0.30 22.71
N ARG A 68 -10.50 0.30 21.37
CA ARG A 68 -11.24 -0.68 20.55
C ARG A 68 -10.59 -0.85 19.17
N PRO A 69 -10.73 -2.01 18.52
CA PRO A 69 -10.22 -2.18 17.17
C PRO A 69 -10.91 -1.20 16.21
N PRO A 70 -10.21 -0.75 15.15
CA PRO A 70 -10.81 0.06 14.09
C PRO A 70 -12.07 -0.60 13.52
N GLU A 71 -13.06 0.21 13.16
CA GLU A 71 -14.26 -0.29 12.47
C GLU A 71 -14.05 -0.27 10.96
N MET A 72 -14.51 -1.32 10.28
CA MET A 72 -14.38 -1.42 8.83
C MET A 72 -15.33 -0.44 8.13
N PRO A 73 -14.83 0.45 7.26
CA PRO A 73 -15.66 1.34 6.47
C PRO A 73 -16.61 0.56 5.56
N ALA A 74 -17.80 1.10 5.27
CA ALA A 74 -18.77 0.42 4.40
C ALA A 74 -18.23 0.21 2.97
N VAL A 75 -17.51 1.21 2.43
CA VAL A 75 -16.88 1.14 1.10
C VAL A 75 -15.82 0.04 1.02
N ALA A 76 -15.16 -0.29 2.13
CA ALA A 76 -14.14 -1.35 2.19
C ALA A 76 -14.71 -2.77 1.96
N ALA A 77 -16.03 -2.95 1.98
CA ALA A 77 -16.68 -4.20 1.62
C ALA A 77 -16.98 -4.32 0.11
N GLU A 78 -16.84 -3.23 -0.64
CA GLU A 78 -17.16 -3.20 -2.06
C GLU A 78 -16.03 -3.80 -2.90
N GLN A 79 -16.40 -4.63 -3.89
CA GLN A 79 -15.44 -5.26 -4.80
C GLN A 79 -15.04 -4.34 -5.96
N THR A 80 -14.60 -3.14 -5.62
CA THR A 80 -14.17 -2.05 -6.50
C THR A 80 -12.73 -1.64 -6.19
N GLU A 81 -12.12 -0.80 -7.03
CA GLU A 81 -10.79 -0.24 -6.74
C GLU A 81 -10.83 0.61 -5.46
N GLU A 82 -11.81 1.49 -5.34
CA GLU A 82 -12.01 2.31 -4.13
C GLU A 82 -12.22 1.46 -2.87
N GLY A 83 -13.03 0.40 -2.96
CA GLY A 83 -13.24 -0.51 -1.83
C GLY A 83 -11.97 -1.29 -1.46
N ALA A 84 -11.16 -1.67 -2.44
CA ALA A 84 -9.85 -2.30 -2.20
C ALA A 84 -8.87 -1.36 -1.49
N GLU A 85 -8.81 -0.08 -1.89
CA GLU A 85 -7.98 0.93 -1.24
C GLU A 85 -8.41 1.15 0.22
N ALA A 86 -9.71 1.39 0.44
CA ALA A 86 -10.26 1.57 1.77
C ALA A 86 -10.06 0.34 2.68
N PHE A 87 -10.13 -0.87 2.11
CA PHE A 87 -9.85 -2.10 2.84
C PHE A 87 -8.38 -2.22 3.23
N ALA A 88 -7.45 -1.89 2.33
CA ALA A 88 -6.02 -1.92 2.61
C ALA A 88 -5.65 -0.93 3.74
N GLU A 89 -6.18 0.29 3.70
CA GLU A 89 -6.01 1.30 4.75
C GLU A 89 -6.55 0.81 6.11
N HIS A 90 -7.74 0.21 6.09
CA HIS A 90 -8.35 -0.36 7.28
C HIS A 90 -7.52 -1.52 7.86
N TYR A 91 -6.96 -2.37 7.01
CA TYR A 91 -6.10 -3.47 7.44
C TYR A 91 -4.81 -2.96 8.10
N ILE A 92 -4.16 -1.94 7.52
CA ILE A 92 -2.98 -1.29 8.11
C ILE A 92 -3.31 -0.68 9.47
N SER A 93 -4.45 0.02 9.57
CA SER A 93 -4.94 0.57 10.85
C SER A 93 -5.16 -0.53 11.89
N THR A 94 -5.68 -1.67 11.47
CA THR A 94 -5.92 -2.84 12.33
C THR A 94 -4.60 -3.47 12.79
N LEU A 95 -3.58 -3.54 11.92
CA LEU A 95 -2.23 -3.97 12.31
C LEU A 95 -1.59 -3.00 13.30
N ASN A 96 -1.68 -1.69 13.06
CA ASN A 96 -1.19 -0.69 14.01
C ASN A 96 -1.86 -0.88 15.39
N TRP A 97 -3.17 -1.11 15.41
CA TRP A 97 -3.89 -1.41 16.64
C TRP A 97 -3.40 -2.68 17.34
N ALA A 98 -3.14 -3.74 16.57
CA ALA A 98 -2.58 -4.97 17.09
C ALA A 98 -1.17 -4.75 17.67
N TYR A 99 -0.32 -3.95 17.02
CA TYR A 99 1.01 -3.59 17.54
C TYR A 99 0.95 -2.75 18.81
N MET A 100 -0.11 -1.98 19.03
CA MET A 100 -0.27 -1.25 20.30
C MET A 100 -0.80 -2.14 21.43
N THR A 101 -1.77 -3.01 21.13
CA THR A 101 -2.55 -3.71 22.16
C THR A 101 -2.14 -5.16 22.38
N GLY A 102 -1.50 -5.78 21.38
CA GLY A 102 -1.23 -7.21 21.31
C GLY A 102 -2.45 -8.06 20.94
N ASP A 103 -3.64 -7.48 20.79
CA ASP A 103 -4.82 -8.19 20.29
C ASP A 103 -4.82 -8.22 18.77
N THR A 104 -4.69 -9.42 18.21
CA THR A 104 -4.54 -9.65 16.77
C THR A 104 -5.78 -10.24 16.13
N THR A 105 -6.88 -10.36 16.87
CA THR A 105 -8.10 -11.04 16.41
C THR A 105 -8.67 -10.41 15.15
N ALA A 106 -8.69 -9.07 15.09
CA ALA A 106 -9.19 -8.34 13.94
C ALA A 106 -8.28 -8.55 12.70
N SER A 107 -6.96 -8.41 12.85
CA SER A 107 -6.01 -8.67 11.76
C SER A 107 -6.14 -10.10 11.22
N GLN A 108 -6.24 -11.10 12.10
CA GLN A 108 -6.42 -12.51 11.71
C GLN A 108 -7.71 -12.74 10.91
N THR A 109 -8.78 -12.01 11.23
CA THR A 109 -10.07 -12.14 10.53
C THR A 109 -10.01 -11.56 9.12
N LEU A 110 -9.18 -10.53 8.90
CA LEU A 110 -9.05 -9.84 7.62
C LEU A 110 -7.94 -10.42 6.72
N SER A 111 -7.18 -11.41 7.20
CA SER A 111 -6.14 -12.10 6.44
C SER A 111 -6.65 -13.42 5.85
N ASP A 112 -6.20 -13.75 4.64
CA ASP A 112 -6.32 -15.11 4.15
C ASP A 112 -5.51 -16.07 5.05
N SER A 113 -6.04 -17.25 5.29
CA SER A 113 -5.39 -18.30 6.08
C SER A 113 -4.04 -18.77 5.52
N GLU A 114 -3.77 -18.54 4.24
CA GLU A 114 -2.52 -18.86 3.55
C GLU A 114 -1.57 -17.63 3.45
N CYS A 115 -1.95 -16.45 3.96
CA CYS A 115 -1.11 -15.24 3.91
C CYS A 115 0.06 -15.32 4.91
N GLU A 116 1.21 -15.82 4.46
CA GLU A 116 2.42 -15.97 5.30
C GLU A 116 2.97 -14.63 5.80
N SER A 117 2.94 -13.58 4.97
CA SER A 117 3.37 -12.23 5.38
C SER A 117 2.46 -11.65 6.47
N CYS A 118 1.14 -11.88 6.36
CA CYS A 118 0.19 -11.45 7.38
C CYS A 118 0.44 -12.19 8.69
N ALA A 119 0.63 -13.51 8.63
CA ALA A 119 0.91 -14.33 9.80
C ALA A 119 2.20 -13.88 10.52
N GLY A 120 3.23 -13.48 9.78
CA GLY A 120 4.45 -12.89 10.33
C GLY A 120 4.18 -11.61 11.12
N LEU A 121 3.56 -10.62 10.47
CA LEU A 121 3.22 -9.33 11.09
C LEU A 121 2.32 -9.50 12.33
N ILE A 122 1.32 -10.38 12.23
CA ILE A 122 0.41 -10.71 13.32
C ILE A 122 1.17 -11.34 14.51
N ALA A 123 2.08 -12.28 14.23
CA ALA A 123 2.87 -12.92 15.28
C ALA A 123 3.80 -11.91 15.96
N GLU A 124 4.42 -11.01 15.19
CA GLU A 124 5.24 -9.93 15.72
C GLU A 124 4.41 -8.97 16.59
N ALA A 125 3.23 -8.56 16.15
CA ALA A 125 2.33 -7.71 16.93
C ALA A 125 1.88 -8.35 18.25
N ALA A 126 1.65 -9.68 18.26
CA ALA A 126 1.33 -10.42 19.48
C ALA A 126 2.50 -10.52 20.47
N GLU A 127 3.75 -10.55 19.97
CA GLU A 127 4.96 -10.69 20.80
C GLU A 127 5.53 -9.33 21.25
N TYR A 128 5.45 -8.32 20.39
CA TYR A 128 6.10 -7.02 20.56
C TYR A 128 5.10 -5.88 20.44
N GLN A 129 4.75 -5.26 21.58
CA GLN A 129 3.87 -4.10 21.61
C GLN A 129 4.65 -2.78 21.65
N THR A 130 4.15 -1.77 20.95
CA THR A 130 4.74 -0.42 20.87
C THR A 130 3.66 0.65 20.93
N GLU A 131 3.92 1.72 21.67
CA GLU A 131 3.01 2.89 21.75
C GLU A 131 3.36 3.96 20.70
N GLY A 132 4.45 3.79 19.92
CA GLY A 132 4.97 4.87 19.07
C GLY A 132 5.51 4.48 17.70
N ASP A 133 5.64 3.19 17.39
CA ASP A 133 6.15 2.73 16.09
C ASP A 133 5.00 2.18 15.22
N TYR A 134 4.06 3.05 14.85
CA TYR A 134 3.01 2.77 13.86
C TYR A 134 3.32 3.44 12.52
N VAL A 135 2.67 2.97 11.46
CA VAL A 135 2.79 3.54 10.11
C VAL A 135 1.53 4.29 9.73
N ARG A 136 1.66 5.38 8.99
CA ARG A 136 0.53 6.10 8.39
C ARG A 136 0.44 5.74 6.92
N THR A 137 -0.78 5.66 6.40
CA THR A 137 -1.00 5.57 4.96
C THR A 137 -1.04 6.98 4.37
N GLU A 138 -0.16 7.25 3.41
CA GLU A 138 -0.05 8.56 2.75
C GLU A 138 -0.74 8.57 1.38
N ARG A 139 -0.73 7.43 0.68
CA ARG A 139 -1.36 7.27 -0.63
C ARG A 139 -1.70 5.82 -0.90
N THR A 140 -2.84 5.60 -1.53
CA THR A 140 -3.23 4.32 -2.12
C THR A 140 -3.46 4.45 -3.62
N SER A 141 -3.27 3.33 -4.33
CA SER A 141 -3.79 3.16 -5.69
C SER A 141 -4.05 1.68 -5.94
N ALA A 142 -5.29 1.33 -6.27
CA ALA A 142 -5.68 -0.03 -6.58
C ALA A 142 -5.74 -0.30 -8.08
N LEU A 143 -5.40 -1.53 -8.45
CA LEU A 143 -5.67 -2.13 -9.75
C LEU A 143 -6.52 -3.37 -9.54
N LEU A 144 -7.73 -3.36 -10.08
CA LEU A 144 -8.65 -4.49 -9.99
C LEU A 144 -8.40 -5.53 -11.10
N SER A 145 -8.58 -6.79 -10.76
CA SER A 145 -8.52 -7.93 -11.69
C SER A 145 -9.65 -8.92 -11.42
N SER A 146 -9.79 -9.95 -12.26
CA SER A 146 -10.76 -11.03 -12.04
C SER A 146 -10.50 -11.85 -10.78
N ASP A 147 -9.25 -11.89 -10.32
CA ASP A 147 -8.79 -12.78 -9.26
C ASP A 147 -8.59 -12.05 -7.92
N GLY A 148 -8.76 -10.73 -7.90
CA GLY A 148 -8.51 -9.89 -6.74
C GLY A 148 -8.11 -8.46 -7.10
N ALA A 149 -7.57 -7.74 -6.12
CA ALA A 149 -7.02 -6.40 -6.31
C ALA A 149 -5.54 -6.36 -5.89
N ARG A 150 -4.78 -5.50 -6.54
CA ARG A 150 -3.42 -5.14 -6.11
C ARG A 150 -3.45 -3.68 -5.70
N VAL A 151 -3.18 -3.41 -4.43
CA VAL A 151 -3.16 -2.05 -3.87
C VAL A 151 -1.71 -1.66 -3.62
N GLU A 152 -1.23 -0.63 -4.29
CA GLU A 152 0.02 0.05 -3.96
C GLU A 152 -0.26 1.04 -2.84
N VAL A 153 0.53 0.99 -1.77
CA VAL A 153 0.37 1.85 -0.60
C VAL A 153 1.70 2.51 -0.27
N THR A 154 1.72 3.84 -0.26
CA THR A 154 2.81 4.60 0.35
C THR A 154 2.52 4.73 1.84
N ILE A 155 3.43 4.25 2.68
CA ILE A 155 3.36 4.37 4.14
C ILE A 155 4.49 5.24 4.68
N GLU A 156 4.23 5.99 5.74
CA GLU A 156 5.25 6.74 6.48
C GLU A 156 5.35 6.21 7.91
N GLN A 157 6.56 5.85 8.34
CA GLN A 157 6.88 5.63 9.75
C GLN A 157 7.54 6.88 10.32
N LEU A 158 6.96 7.45 11.38
CA LEU A 158 7.44 8.72 11.94
C LEU A 158 8.66 8.57 12.86
N SER A 159 8.84 7.42 13.50
CA SER A 159 9.89 7.17 14.48
C SER A 159 10.36 5.71 14.48
N GLY A 160 11.45 5.42 15.19
CA GLY A 160 11.99 4.06 15.30
C GLY A 160 13.08 3.74 14.27
N ALA A 161 13.61 2.52 14.37
CA ALA A 161 14.67 2.01 13.49
C ALA A 161 14.07 1.57 12.14
N GLY A 162 13.51 2.53 11.42
CA GLY A 162 12.73 2.31 10.21
C GLY A 162 11.99 3.56 9.73
N ALA A 163 12.10 4.67 10.47
CA ALA A 163 11.45 5.93 10.14
C ALA A 163 11.77 6.41 8.72
N GLY A 164 10.74 6.88 8.04
CA GLY A 164 10.76 7.29 6.64
C GLY A 164 9.57 6.74 5.87
N GLU A 165 9.52 7.09 4.59
CA GLU A 165 8.54 6.57 3.65
C GLU A 165 8.97 5.20 3.10
N ALA A 166 8.01 4.30 2.93
CA ALA A 166 8.16 3.04 2.23
C ALA A 166 6.96 2.83 1.30
N GLU A 167 7.17 2.10 0.22
CA GLU A 167 6.09 1.63 -0.64
C GLU A 167 5.88 0.14 -0.41
N ILE A 168 4.63 -0.26 -0.21
CA ILE A 168 4.22 -1.64 -0.07
C ILE A 168 3.16 -1.98 -1.10
N VAL A 169 3.02 -3.28 -1.38
CA VAL A 169 1.93 -3.83 -2.17
C VAL A 169 1.12 -4.76 -1.29
N VAL A 170 -0.17 -4.47 -1.19
CA VAL A 170 -1.16 -5.33 -0.54
C VAL A 170 -1.97 -6.03 -1.63
N ARG A 171 -1.87 -7.36 -1.69
CA ARG A 171 -2.73 -8.17 -2.56
C ARG A 171 -3.98 -8.57 -1.82
N LEU A 172 -5.12 -8.32 -2.44
CA LEU A 172 -6.42 -8.65 -1.91
C LEU A 172 -7.08 -9.72 -2.77
N ARG A 173 -7.78 -10.64 -2.12
CA ARG A 173 -8.67 -11.61 -2.76
C ARG A 173 -10.12 -11.35 -2.37
N PRO A 174 -11.08 -11.66 -3.25
CA PRO A 174 -12.50 -11.56 -2.92
C PRO A 174 -12.92 -12.63 -1.91
N SER A 175 -13.84 -12.30 -1.01
CA SER A 175 -14.53 -13.23 -0.09
C SER A 175 -16.06 -13.04 -0.13
N GLU A 176 -16.81 -13.80 0.68
CA GLU A 176 -18.27 -13.65 0.75
C GLU A 176 -18.71 -12.37 1.48
N GLU A 177 -17.88 -11.83 2.37
CA GLU A 177 -18.23 -10.68 3.22
C GLU A 177 -17.57 -9.37 2.74
N ALA A 178 -16.30 -9.43 2.35
CA ALA A 178 -15.49 -8.30 1.86
C ALA A 178 -14.24 -8.81 1.13
N TRP A 179 -13.13 -8.07 1.21
CA TRP A 179 -11.80 -8.53 0.80
C TRP A 179 -11.12 -9.36 1.91
N LEU A 180 -10.08 -10.11 1.53
CA LEU A 180 -9.08 -10.66 2.45
C LEU A 180 -7.69 -10.30 1.95
N VAL A 181 -6.76 -10.02 2.86
CA VAL A 181 -5.35 -9.81 2.52
C VAL A 181 -4.68 -11.16 2.25
N ASP A 182 -4.18 -11.34 1.04
CA ASP A 182 -3.51 -12.56 0.57
C ASP A 182 -1.98 -12.46 0.70
N GLU A 183 -1.42 -11.27 0.52
CA GLU A 183 0.03 -11.04 0.57
C GLU A 183 0.33 -9.55 0.85
N ILE A 184 1.40 -9.27 1.59
CA ILE A 184 1.99 -7.94 1.76
C ILE A 184 3.48 -8.02 1.44
N THR A 185 3.93 -7.14 0.55
CA THR A 185 5.35 -7.06 0.16
C THR A 185 5.84 -5.61 0.18
N ILE A 186 7.10 -5.40 0.55
CA ILE A 186 7.77 -4.10 0.42
C ILE A 186 8.31 -3.99 -1.00
N VAL A 187 8.16 -2.82 -1.63
CA VAL A 187 8.78 -2.49 -2.91
C VAL A 187 10.22 -2.03 -2.64
N GLU A 188 11.20 -2.75 -3.21
CA GLU A 188 12.64 -2.44 -3.11
C GLU A 188 13.13 -1.44 -4.16
#